data_AF-U4V344-F1
#
_entry.id   AF-U4V344-F1
#
_cell.length_a   1.000
_cell.length_b   1.000
_cell.length_c   1.000
_cell.angle_alpha   90.00
_cell.angle_beta   90.00
_cell.angle_gamma   90.00
#
_symmetry.space_group_name_H-M   'P 1'
#
loop_
_entity.id
_entity.type
_entity.pdbx_description
1 polymer ?
#
loop_
_entity_poly.entity_id
_entity_poly.type
_entity_poly.pdbx_seq_one_letter_code
_entity_poly.pdbx_strand_id
1 'polypeptide(L)'
;MDLLLREQMASMPDLRHRLRQLRWFRATFRKHASLLHELYGVEYDIDEKKLTEAFLNWVELVDQNKRFAKVDRKDFITFAAGLVLRELIRLSPAKVDFTANSG
;
A
#
# COMPACT_ATOMS: atom_id res chain seq x y z
N MET A 1 -28.92 -1.66 -11.57
CA MET A 1 -28.14 -0.81 -10.63
C MET A 1 -26.63 -1.06 -10.71
N ASP A 2 -26.15 -2.24 -11.09
CA ASP A 2 -24.70 -2.54 -11.14
C ASP A 2 -23.98 -1.98 -12.39
N LEU A 3 -24.66 -1.97 -13.54
CA LEU A 3 -24.13 -1.43 -14.81
C LEU A 3 -23.88 0.09 -14.77
N LEU A 4 -24.79 0.85 -14.14
CA LEU A 4 -24.66 2.30 -13.98
C LEU A 4 -23.49 2.69 -13.07
N LEU A 5 -23.25 1.93 -12.00
CA LEU A 5 -22.09 2.13 -11.13
C LEU A 5 -20.80 1.85 -11.90
N ARG A 6 -20.78 0.78 -12.69
CA ARG A 6 -19.65 0.38 -13.53
C ARG A 6 -19.32 1.42 -14.61
N GLU A 7 -20.34 2.04 -15.21
CA GLU A 7 -20.18 3.11 -16.22
C GLU A 7 -19.70 4.43 -15.59
N GLN A 8 -20.22 4.81 -14.41
CA GLN A 8 -19.74 5.99 -13.67
C GLN A 8 -18.30 5.80 -13.15
N MET A 9 -17.94 4.59 -12.70
CA MET A 9 -16.56 4.25 -12.36
C MET A 9 -15.64 4.21 -13.59
N ALA A 10 -16.20 3.92 -14.77
CA ALA A 10 -15.46 3.92 -16.02
C ALA A 10 -15.17 5.32 -16.56
N SER A 11 -16.01 6.32 -16.24
CA SER A 11 -15.79 7.72 -16.62
C SER A 11 -14.84 8.47 -15.68
N MET A 12 -14.38 7.85 -14.59
CA MET A 12 -13.33 8.37 -13.70
C MET A 12 -11.95 7.86 -14.15
N PRO A 13 -11.21 8.60 -15.00
CA PRO A 13 -9.95 8.13 -15.58
C PRO A 13 -8.89 7.75 -14.55
N ASP A 14 -8.95 8.31 -13.33
CA ASP A 14 -7.97 8.06 -12.27
C ASP A 14 -8.31 6.83 -11.41
N LEU A 15 -9.57 6.38 -11.38
CA LEU A 15 -10.01 5.30 -10.48
C LEU A 15 -9.40 3.95 -10.86
N ARG A 16 -9.45 3.59 -12.15
CA ARG A 16 -8.82 2.36 -12.65
C ARG A 16 -7.32 2.36 -12.41
N HIS A 17 -6.68 3.52 -12.57
CA HIS A 17 -5.25 3.67 -12.33
C HIS A 17 -4.91 3.41 -10.85
N ARG A 18 -5.63 4.07 -9.93
CA ARG A 18 -5.46 3.89 -8.49
C ARG A 18 -5.75 2.47 -8.02
N LEU A 19 -6.79 1.81 -8.57
CA LEU A 19 -7.08 0.40 -8.25
C LEU A 19 -5.96 -0.54 -8.73
N ARG A 20 -5.37 -0.27 -9.90
CA ARG A 20 -4.21 -1.03 -10.37
C ARG A 20 -3.00 -0.82 -9.47
N GLN A 21 -2.74 0.42 -9.04
CA GLN A 21 -1.68 0.74 -8.10
C GLN A 21 -1.89 0.05 -6.75
N LEU A 22 -3.11 0.05 -6.21
CA LEU A 22 -3.46 -0.67 -4.98
C LEU A 22 -3.20 -2.18 -5.12
N ARG A 23 -3.63 -2.78 -6.24
CA ARG A 23 -3.38 -4.21 -6.51
C ARG A 23 -1.89 -4.52 -6.55
N TRP A 24 -1.11 -3.69 -7.25
CA TRP A 24 0.34 -3.84 -7.32
C TRP A 24 1.00 -3.65 -5.95
N PHE A 25 0.55 -2.68 -5.16
CA PHE A 25 1.06 -2.38 -3.83
C PHE A 25 0.85 -3.57 -2.87
N ARG A 26 -0.37 -4.11 -2.81
CA ARG A 26 -0.70 -5.30 -2.00
C ARG A 26 0.12 -6.51 -2.41
N ALA A 27 0.23 -6.77 -3.72
CA ALA A 27 1.02 -7.89 -4.24
C ALA A 27 2.51 -7.74 -3.88
N THR A 28 3.05 -6.53 -4.00
CA THR A 28 4.46 -6.24 -3.67
C THR A 28 4.72 -6.41 -2.18
N PHE A 29 3.83 -5.92 -1.31
CA PHE A 29 3.95 -6.07 0.13
C PHE A 29 3.96 -7.55 0.54
N ARG A 30 3.01 -8.34 0.03
CA ARG A 30 2.94 -9.80 0.28
C ARG A 30 4.19 -10.51 -0.21
N LYS A 31 4.69 -10.18 -1.41
CA LYS A 31 5.92 -10.76 -1.93
C LYS A 31 7.10 -10.53 -0.99
N HIS A 32 7.23 -9.34 -0.42
CA HIS A 32 8.30 -9.05 0.54
C HIS A 32 8.11 -9.81 1.86
N ALA A 33 6.87 -9.94 2.36
CA ALA A 33 6.59 -10.77 3.55
C ALA A 33 6.97 -12.24 3.31
N SER A 34 6.63 -12.81 2.14
CA SER A 34 7.03 -14.17 1.76
C SER A 34 8.55 -14.33 1.65
N LEU A 35 9.27 -13.34 1.11
CA LEU A 35 10.74 -13.38 1.08
C LEU A 35 11.35 -13.36 2.49
N LEU A 36 10.77 -12.61 3.42
CA LEU A 36 11.21 -12.62 4.82
C LEU A 36 10.92 -13.96 5.50
N HIS A 37 9.81 -14.61 5.17
CA HIS A 37 9.54 -15.98 5.61
C HIS A 37 10.60 -16.95 5.07
N GLU A 38 10.91 -16.91 3.77
CA GLU A 38 11.93 -17.78 3.17
C GLU A 38 13.32 -17.58 3.78
N LEU A 39 13.69 -16.34 4.11
CA LEU A 39 15.01 -16.01 4.65
C LEU A 39 15.14 -16.26 6.16
N TYR A 40 14.07 -16.04 6.93
CA TYR A 40 14.14 -15.99 8.40
C TYR A 40 13.15 -16.94 9.11
N GLY A 41 12.30 -17.65 8.38
CA GLY A 41 11.27 -18.53 8.95
C GLY A 41 10.13 -17.79 9.64
N VAL A 42 10.01 -16.47 9.44
CA VAL A 42 8.99 -15.64 10.10
C VAL A 42 7.73 -15.58 9.26
N GLU A 43 6.61 -16.06 9.81
CA GLU A 43 5.29 -15.90 9.19
C GLU A 43 4.63 -14.59 9.61
N TYR A 44 3.91 -13.97 8.68
CA TYR A 44 3.19 -12.73 8.91
C TYR A 44 1.70 -12.90 8.58
N ASP A 45 0.85 -12.56 9.54
CA ASP A 45 -0.56 -12.27 9.29
C ASP A 45 -0.70 -10.83 8.78
N ILE A 46 -1.35 -10.67 7.62
CA ILE A 46 -1.49 -9.39 6.92
C ILE A 46 -2.95 -8.95 6.92
N ASP A 47 -3.24 -7.88 7.65
CA ASP A 47 -4.54 -7.20 7.64
C ASP A 47 -4.69 -6.36 6.37
N GLU A 48 -5.44 -6.90 5.41
CA GLU A 48 -5.70 -6.28 4.11
C GLU A 48 -6.47 -4.97 4.19
N LYS A 49 -7.29 -4.77 5.24
CA LYS A 49 -8.03 -3.51 5.41
C LYS A 49 -7.05 -2.41 5.81
N LYS A 50 -6.18 -2.68 6.78
CA LYS A 50 -5.14 -1.73 7.21
C LYS A 50 -4.11 -1.46 6.13
N LEU A 51 -3.74 -2.47 5.34
CA LEU A 51 -2.82 -2.28 4.21
C LEU A 51 -3.44 -1.38 3.13
N THR A 52 -4.74 -1.54 2.87
CA THR A 52 -5.48 -0.69 1.95
C THR A 52 -5.60 0.74 2.48
N GLU A 53 -5.91 0.90 3.77
CA GLU A 53 -5.98 2.21 4.43
C GLU A 53 -4.62 2.94 4.37
N ALA A 54 -3.51 2.24 4.64
CA ALA A 54 -2.17 2.80 4.54
C ALA A 54 -1.87 3.34 3.13
N PHE A 55 -2.25 2.58 2.10
CA PHE A 55 -2.09 3.02 0.71
C PHE A 55 -2.94 4.27 0.40
N LEU A 56 -4.20 4.30 0.83
CA LEU A 56 -5.10 5.43 0.55
C LEU A 56 -4.60 6.71 1.24
N ASN A 57 -4.21 6.62 2.51
CA ASN A 57 -3.63 7.73 3.26
C ASN A 57 -2.34 8.24 2.61
N TRP A 58 -1.49 7.32 2.15
CA TRP A 58 -0.27 7.68 1.42
C TRP A 58 -0.55 8.43 0.12
N VAL A 59 -1.48 7.95 -0.70
CA VAL A 59 -1.86 8.61 -1.96
C VAL A 59 -2.38 10.02 -1.70
N GLU A 60 -3.20 10.20 -0.67
CA GLU A 60 -3.73 11.50 -0.29
C GLU A 60 -2.61 12.46 0.16
N LEU A 61 -1.69 12.00 1.03
CA LEU A 61 -0.54 12.79 1.46
C LEU A 61 0.37 13.16 0.28
N VAL A 62 0.61 12.25 -0.65
CA VAL A 62 1.38 12.54 -1.87
C VAL A 62 0.67 13.59 -2.71
N ASP A 63 -0.65 13.48 -2.89
CA ASP A 63 -1.47 14.42 -3.67
C ASP A 63 -1.39 15.84 -3.10
N GLN A 64 -1.56 15.99 -1.79
CA GLN A 64 -1.45 17.26 -1.06
C GLN A 64 -0.07 17.91 -1.21
N ASN A 65 0.99 17.10 -1.41
CA ASN A 65 2.37 17.54 -1.49
C ASN A 65 2.95 17.55 -2.92
N LYS A 66 2.15 17.25 -3.95
CA LYS A 66 2.59 17.13 -5.36
C LYS A 66 3.38 18.33 -5.89
N ARG A 67 3.16 19.53 -5.34
CA ARG A 67 3.89 20.74 -5.74
C ARG A 67 5.41 20.63 -5.55
N PHE A 68 5.87 19.86 -4.55
CA PHE A 68 7.29 19.68 -4.30
C PHE A 68 7.99 18.84 -5.37
N ALA A 69 7.26 18.00 -6.10
CA ALA A 69 7.79 17.27 -7.25
C ALA A 69 8.29 18.19 -8.39
N LYS A 70 7.79 19.43 -8.44
CA LYS A 70 8.24 20.44 -9.42
C LYS A 70 9.54 21.13 -8.99
N VAL A 71 9.90 21.05 -7.71
CA VAL A 71 11.12 21.64 -7.16
C VAL A 71 12.28 20.68 -7.33
N ASP A 72 12.14 19.46 -6.79
CA ASP A 72 13.08 18.37 -7.01
C ASP A 72 12.31 17.04 -7.04
N ARG A 73 12.24 16.43 -8.23
CA ARG A 73 11.52 15.18 -8.43
C ARG A 73 12.19 14.00 -7.72
N LYS A 74 13.52 13.97 -7.68
CA LYS A 74 14.27 12.84 -7.10
C LYS A 74 14.10 12.86 -5.58
N ASP A 75 14.26 14.03 -4.96
CA ASP A 75 14.05 14.21 -3.53
C ASP A 75 12.59 13.92 -3.14
N PHE A 76 11.64 14.40 -3.94
CA PHE A 76 10.21 14.13 -3.71
C PHE A 76 9.86 12.63 -3.73
N ILE A 77 10.52 11.82 -4.56
CA ILE A 77 10.31 10.36 -4.56
C ILE A 77 10.75 9.75 -3.23
N THR A 78 11.90 10.17 -2.68
CA THR A 78 12.38 9.72 -1.37
C THR A 78 11.42 10.15 -0.26
N PHE A 79 10.97 11.40 -0.28
CA PHE A 79 9.97 11.91 0.64
C PHE A 79 8.67 11.09 0.59
N ALA A 80 8.14 10.83 -0.62
CA ALA A 80 6.94 10.02 -0.81
C ALA A 80 7.12 8.59 -0.30
N ALA A 81 8.31 7.99 -0.46
CA ALA A 81 8.61 6.68 0.12
C ALA A 81 8.63 6.71 1.66
N GLY A 82 9.11 7.79 2.27
CA GLY A 82 9.02 7.99 3.72
C GLY A 82 7.57 8.08 4.22
N LEU A 83 6.69 8.73 3.46
CA LEU A 83 5.27 8.83 3.81
C LEU A 83 4.58 7.47 3.86
N VAL A 84 4.82 6.58 2.88
CA VAL A 84 4.22 5.24 2.92
C VAL A 84 4.76 4.41 4.08
N LEU A 85 6.06 4.52 4.38
CA LEU A 85 6.65 3.84 5.53
C LEU A 85 6.01 4.30 6.85
N ARG A 86 5.80 5.61 7.01
CA ARG A 86 5.09 6.17 8.18
C ARG A 86 3.69 5.58 8.34
N GLU A 87 2.91 5.50 7.26
CA GLU A 87 1.55 4.92 7.33
C GLU A 87 1.56 3.42 7.63
N LEU A 88 2.51 2.67 7.06
CA LEU A 88 2.68 1.24 7.35
C LEU A 88 3.04 1.01 8.82
N ILE A 89 3.93 1.82 9.41
CA ILE A 89 4.27 1.72 10.84
C ILE A 89 3.06 2.10 11.69
N ARG A 90 2.37 3.19 11.37
CA ARG A 90 1.23 3.70 12.15
C ARG A 90 0.07 2.71 12.21
N LEU A 91 -0.27 2.11 11.07
CA LEU A 91 -1.40 1.18 10.99
C LEU A 91 -1.00 -0.25 11.34
N SER A 92 0.28 -0.60 11.22
CA SER A 92 0.84 -1.93 11.49
C SER A 92 0.02 -3.04 10.82
N PRO A 93 -0.05 -3.08 9.48
CA PRO A 93 -0.87 -4.04 8.76
C PRO A 93 -0.32 -5.47 8.78
N ALA A 94 0.93 -5.67 9.20
CA ALA A 94 1.53 -6.99 9.36
C ALA A 94 1.79 -7.26 10.85
N LYS A 95 1.51 -8.49 11.28
CA LYS A 95 1.86 -9.01 12.60
C LYS A 95 2.58 -10.34 12.42
N VAL A 96 3.58 -10.59 13.26
CA VAL A 96 4.23 -11.90 13.28
C VAL A 96 3.25 -12.93 13.83
N ASP A 97 3.10 -14.04 13.12
CA ASP A 97 2.40 -15.20 13.63
C ASP A 97 3.37 -16.01 14.51
N PHE A 98 3.14 -16.00 15.83
CA PHE A 98 3.98 -16.70 16.79
C PHE A 98 3.57 -18.18 16.98
N THR A 99 2.58 -18.69 16.23
CA THR A 99 1.98 -20.00 16.52
C THR A 99 2.78 -21.21 16.03
N ALA A 100 3.92 -21.04 15.37
CA ALA A 100 4.68 -22.14 14.76
C ALA A 100 5.67 -22.91 15.67
N ASN A 101 5.78 -22.63 16.98
CA ASN A 101 6.81 -23.27 17.83
C ASN A 101 6.32 -23.84 19.18
N SER A 102 5.04 -24.20 19.28
CA SER A 102 4.46 -24.85 20.47
C SER A 102 4.12 -26.33 20.20
N GLY A 103 5.10 -27.11 19.74
CA GLY A 103 5.00 -28.56 19.52
C GLY A 103 6.13 -29.30 20.20
#